data_AF-A0A2H3JM26-F1
#
_entry.id   AF-A0A2H3JM26-F1
#
_cell.length_a   1.000
_cell.length_b   1.000
_cell.length_c   1.000
_cell.angle_alpha   90.00
_cell.angle_beta   90.00
_cell.angle_gamma   90.00
#
_symmetry.space_group_name_H-M   'P 1'
#
loop_
_entity.id
_entity.type
_entity.pdbx_description
1 polymer ?
#
loop_
_entity_poly.entity_id
_entity_poly.type
_entity_poly.pdbx_seq_one_letter_code
_entity_poly.pdbx_strand_id
1 'polypeptide(L)'
;MIERLTAQALPCIIILFAVHYVCTHLLWTRTNGKLPPGPRPIPLLGNVHQLPTEYLEQRDPEEHFRLGWEPFIVFLDYGDLWKKHRRWVYGALNDKASLQAWQSVQRREVAVLLNSMNSNPDAYREHLGRYSSALIMETAYGHTVTSSEDEYVHIMNMSMKLTTQGESVAASTVDFIPILKYLPTWMPGADFKRKAQMARPIVRGAMKRPYYMVKALLASGSAKPSVVTSLLEESIRKGTLEEDETDIIFSGGAFYGRTSDD
;
A
#
# COMPACT_ATOMS: atom_id res chain seq x y z
N MET A 1 19.43 40.92 -30.98
CA MET A 1 18.49 39.86 -30.55
C MET A 1 19.23 38.56 -30.18
N ILE A 2 20.22 38.13 -30.96
CA ILE A 2 21.00 36.89 -30.74
C ILE A 2 21.81 36.91 -29.42
N GLU A 3 22.41 38.04 -29.04
CA GLU A 3 23.20 38.15 -27.79
C GLU A 3 22.39 38.00 -26.50
N ARG A 4 21.08 38.29 -26.53
CA ARG A 4 20.21 38.11 -25.34
C ARG A 4 19.79 36.66 -25.15
N LEU A 5 19.70 35.89 -26.23
CA LEU A 5 19.40 34.44 -26.19
C LEU A 5 20.59 33.63 -25.65
N THR A 6 21.82 33.99 -26.01
CA THR A 6 23.02 33.29 -25.54
C THR A 6 23.28 33.53 -24.05
N ALA A 7 23.06 34.75 -23.57
CA ALA A 7 23.23 35.11 -22.16
C ALA A 7 22.25 34.38 -21.20
N GLN A 8 21.05 34.03 -21.67
CA GLN A 8 20.07 33.29 -20.88
C GLN A 8 20.26 31.76 -20.94
N ALA A 9 20.81 31.24 -22.03
CA ALA A 9 21.05 29.80 -22.21
C ALA A 9 22.33 29.31 -21.51
N LEU A 10 23.35 30.16 -21.38
CA LEU A 10 24.63 29.87 -20.72
C LEU A 10 24.48 29.29 -19.29
N PRO A 11 23.71 29.88 -18.36
CA PRO A 11 23.55 29.33 -17.02
C PRO A 11 22.84 27.96 -17.03
N CYS A 12 21.86 27.76 -17.90
CA CYS A 12 21.19 26.46 -18.05
C CYS A 12 22.16 25.38 -18.55
N ILE A 13 23.02 25.71 -19.50
CA ILE A 13 24.05 24.81 -20.03
C ILE A 13 25.07 24.47 -18.93
N ILE A 14 25.53 25.46 -18.16
CA ILE A 14 26.47 25.24 -17.04
C ILE A 14 25.84 24.34 -15.97
N ILE A 15 24.58 24.54 -15.62
CA ILE A 15 23.86 23.70 -14.65
C ILE A 15 23.72 22.27 -15.18
N LEU A 16 23.39 22.09 -16.47
CA LEU A 16 23.29 20.76 -17.08
C LEU A 16 24.64 20.04 -17.08
N PHE A 17 25.74 20.73 -17.38
CA PHE A 17 27.09 20.16 -17.30
C PHE A 17 27.52 19.85 -15.87
N ALA A 18 27.19 20.71 -14.89
CA ALA A 18 27.49 20.46 -13.49
C ALA A 18 26.71 19.25 -12.94
N VAL A 19 25.42 19.13 -13.29
CA VAL A 19 24.59 17.96 -12.94
C VAL A 19 25.13 16.71 -13.62
N HIS A 20 25.47 16.77 -14.90
CA HIS A 20 26.06 15.64 -15.62
C HIS A 20 27.40 15.21 -15.02
N TYR A 21 28.26 16.16 -14.65
CA TYR A 21 29.55 15.90 -14.01
C TYR A 21 29.38 15.27 -12.63
N VAL A 22 28.48 15.80 -11.80
CA VAL A 22 28.19 15.23 -10.47
C VAL A 22 27.55 13.84 -10.60
N CYS A 23 26.61 13.65 -11.54
CA CYS A 23 26.01 12.34 -11.81
C CYS A 23 27.06 11.33 -12.27
N THR A 24 27.90 11.67 -13.23
CA THR A 24 28.96 10.76 -13.73
C THR A 24 30.00 10.49 -12.66
N HIS A 25 30.39 11.48 -11.85
CA HIS A 25 31.32 11.30 -10.74
C HIS A 25 30.73 10.39 -9.64
N LEU A 26 29.47 10.59 -9.24
CA LEU A 26 28.80 9.76 -8.24
C LEU A 26 28.55 8.33 -8.73
N LEU A 27 28.19 8.17 -10.01
CA LEU A 27 28.01 6.85 -10.63
C LEU A 27 29.35 6.13 -10.79
N TRP A 28 30.41 6.83 -11.20
CA TRP A 28 31.76 6.27 -11.36
C TRP A 28 32.38 5.82 -10.03
N THR A 29 32.13 6.56 -8.94
CA THR A 29 32.55 6.12 -7.60
C THR A 29 31.83 4.86 -7.11
N ARG A 30 30.67 4.51 -7.68
CA ARG A 30 29.92 3.30 -7.33
C ARG A 30 30.29 2.07 -8.17
N THR A 31 30.73 2.25 -9.42
CA THR A 31 30.92 1.11 -10.34
C THR A 31 32.34 0.52 -10.36
N ASN A 32 33.34 1.18 -9.77
CA ASN A 32 34.75 0.78 -9.89
C ASN A 32 35.37 0.06 -8.68
N GLY A 33 34.59 -0.26 -7.65
CA GLY A 33 35.02 -1.25 -6.67
C GLY A 33 34.83 -2.65 -7.24
N LYS A 34 35.92 -3.37 -7.57
CA LYS A 34 35.83 -4.82 -7.79
C LYS A 34 35.35 -5.44 -6.48
N LEU A 35 34.07 -5.80 -6.42
CA LEU A 35 33.52 -6.46 -5.24
C LEU A 35 34.23 -7.81 -5.06
N PRO A 36 34.62 -8.17 -3.82
CA PRO A 36 35.12 -9.52 -3.56
C PRO A 36 34.04 -10.54 -3.94
N PRO A 37 34.42 -11.75 -4.39
CA PRO A 37 33.45 -12.79 -4.71
C PRO A 37 32.55 -13.05 -3.51
N GLY A 38 31.24 -13.05 -3.73
CA GLY A 38 30.25 -13.23 -2.67
C GLY A 38 30.38 -14.60 -1.98
N PRO A 39 30.02 -14.69 -0.68
CA PRO A 39 30.04 -15.94 0.06
C PRO A 39 29.11 -16.99 -0.58
N ARG A 40 29.52 -18.25 -0.56
CA ARG A 40 28.79 -19.35 -1.20
C ARG A 40 27.45 -19.58 -0.48
N PRO A 41 26.33 -19.67 -1.22
CA PRO A 41 25.01 -19.91 -0.63
C PRO A 41 24.92 -21.31 -0.02
N ILE A 42 24.30 -21.39 1.16
CA ILE A 42 23.95 -22.68 1.78
C ILE A 42 22.75 -23.27 1.02
N PRO A 43 22.74 -24.57 0.69
CA PRO A 43 21.57 -25.21 0.08
C PRO A 43 20.31 -25.00 0.95
N LEU A 44 19.18 -24.68 0.30
CA LEU A 44 17.85 -24.37 0.89
C LEU A 44 17.73 -23.02 1.65
N LEU A 45 18.79 -22.55 2.32
CA LEU A 45 18.75 -21.32 3.13
C LEU A 45 19.33 -20.08 2.42
N GLY A 46 20.19 -20.28 1.42
CA GLY A 46 20.92 -19.19 0.74
C GLY A 46 21.81 -18.41 1.71
N ASN A 47 22.01 -17.12 1.42
CA ASN A 47 22.77 -16.20 2.28
C ASN A 47 21.90 -15.45 3.29
N VAL A 48 20.66 -15.90 3.55
CA VAL A 48 19.71 -15.23 4.47
C VAL A 48 20.27 -15.12 5.89
N HIS A 49 21.05 -16.12 6.33
CA HIS A 49 21.71 -16.14 7.63
C HIS A 49 22.84 -15.11 7.80
N GLN A 50 23.26 -14.44 6.71
CA GLN A 50 24.33 -13.44 6.71
C GLN A 50 23.80 -12.01 6.70
N LEU A 51 22.47 -11.83 6.68
CA LEU A 51 21.84 -10.51 6.77
C LEU A 51 21.98 -9.98 8.20
N PRO A 52 22.67 -8.84 8.42
CA PRO A 52 22.74 -8.23 9.74
C PRO A 52 21.35 -7.78 10.16
N THR A 53 20.91 -8.16 11.35
CA THR A 53 19.55 -7.88 11.86
C THR A 53 19.31 -6.38 12.07
N GLU A 54 20.39 -5.60 12.22
CA GLU A 54 20.39 -4.13 12.36
C GLU A 54 19.84 -3.39 11.11
N TYR A 55 19.81 -4.02 9.92
CA TYR A 55 19.14 -3.43 8.75
C TYR A 55 17.61 -3.42 8.88
N LEU A 56 17.03 -4.27 9.73
CA LEU A 56 15.58 -4.31 9.95
C LEU A 56 15.10 -3.23 10.94
N GLU A 57 16.02 -2.59 11.67
CA GLU A 57 15.70 -1.57 12.69
C GLU A 57 16.04 -0.12 12.28
N GLN A 58 16.75 0.09 11.16
CA GLN A 58 16.96 1.44 10.62
C GLN A 58 15.72 1.92 9.87
N ARG A 59 14.85 2.62 10.59
CA ARG A 59 13.65 3.28 10.07
C ARG A 59 14.03 4.27 8.94
N ASP A 60 13.76 3.87 7.71
CA ASP A 60 14.23 4.51 6.47
C ASP A 60 13.64 5.92 6.27
N PRO A 61 14.42 6.95 5.91
CA PRO A 61 13.91 8.23 5.38
C PRO A 61 12.93 8.10 4.18
N GLU A 62 12.82 6.92 3.57
CA GLU A 62 11.75 6.56 2.63
C GLU A 62 10.33 6.56 3.22
N GLU A 63 10.16 6.59 4.55
CA GLU A 63 8.84 6.82 5.18
C GLU A 63 8.17 8.08 4.58
N HIS A 64 8.90 9.11 4.17
CA HIS A 64 8.29 10.32 3.61
C HIS A 64 7.61 10.11 2.25
N PHE A 65 8.01 9.08 1.53
CA PHE A 65 7.62 8.80 0.16
C PHE A 65 6.46 7.80 0.05
N ARG A 66 6.36 6.91 1.03
CA ARG A 66 5.28 5.94 1.11
C ARG A 66 3.94 6.66 1.31
N LEU A 67 2.96 6.28 0.50
CA LEU A 67 1.67 6.97 0.36
C LEU A 67 0.76 6.85 1.60
N GLY A 68 1.28 6.42 2.75
CA GLY A 68 0.54 6.30 4.01
C GLY A 68 0.02 4.90 4.27
N TRP A 69 0.54 3.90 3.56
CA TRP A 69 0.15 2.50 3.68
C TRP A 69 0.77 1.80 4.90
N GLU A 70 1.69 2.40 5.64
CA GLU A 70 2.46 1.64 6.64
C GLU A 70 1.71 1.42 7.97
N PRO A 71 1.74 0.19 8.54
CA PRO A 71 2.41 -1.03 8.06
C PRO A 71 1.52 -1.97 7.21
N PHE A 72 1.52 -1.83 5.88
CA PHE A 72 0.79 -2.72 4.97
C PHE A 72 1.63 -3.93 4.55
N ILE A 73 1.07 -5.13 4.66
CA ILE A 73 1.80 -6.40 4.45
C ILE A 73 2.53 -6.49 3.10
N VAL A 74 2.01 -5.86 2.04
CA VAL A 74 2.61 -5.87 0.70
C VAL A 74 3.92 -5.08 0.64
N PHE A 75 4.09 -4.08 1.52
CA PHE A 75 5.25 -3.18 1.55
C PHE A 75 6.18 -3.45 2.74
N LEU A 76 5.88 -4.46 3.56
CA LEU A 76 6.72 -4.84 4.69
C LEU A 76 7.88 -5.72 4.23
N ASP A 77 9.08 -5.39 4.71
CA ASP A 77 10.22 -6.28 4.61
C ASP A 77 9.96 -7.57 5.42
N TYR A 78 10.59 -8.65 4.97
CA TYR A 78 10.49 -9.92 5.68
C TYR A 78 11.07 -9.78 7.10
N GLY A 79 10.22 -10.00 8.10
CA GLY A 79 10.56 -9.86 9.50
C GLY A 79 9.40 -10.29 10.40
N ASP A 80 9.50 -10.03 11.70
CA ASP A 80 8.47 -10.49 12.65
C ASP A 80 7.13 -9.78 12.47
N LEU A 81 7.16 -8.51 12.06
CA LEU A 81 5.95 -7.76 11.69
C LEU A 81 5.27 -8.35 10.45
N TRP A 82 6.03 -8.66 9.39
CA TRP A 82 5.47 -9.34 8.21
C TRP A 82 4.91 -10.72 8.57
N LYS A 83 5.62 -11.52 9.39
CA LYS A 83 5.14 -12.84 9.84
C LYS A 83 3.84 -12.71 10.65
N LYS A 84 3.72 -11.67 11.48
CA LYS A 84 2.51 -11.35 12.25
C LYS A 84 1.33 -11.04 11.34
N HIS A 85 1.47 -10.08 10.42
CA HIS A 85 0.42 -9.73 9.45
C HIS A 85 0.04 -10.94 8.59
N ARG A 86 1.04 -11.70 8.11
CA ARG A 86 0.80 -12.92 7.33
C ARG A 86 -0.02 -13.93 8.13
N ARG A 87 0.33 -14.18 9.39
CA ARG A 87 -0.42 -15.11 10.26
C ARG A 87 -1.87 -14.67 10.42
N TRP A 88 -2.13 -13.39 10.61
CA TRP A 88 -3.49 -12.86 10.76
C TRP A 88 -4.32 -12.99 9.47
N VAL A 89 -3.77 -12.53 8.34
CA VAL A 89 -4.48 -12.60 7.05
C VAL A 89 -4.70 -14.07 6.62
N TYR A 90 -3.67 -14.91 6.68
CA TYR A 90 -3.81 -16.33 6.33
C TYR A 90 -4.65 -17.11 7.35
N GLY A 91 -4.59 -16.75 8.63
CA GLY A 91 -5.42 -17.36 9.67
C GLY A 91 -6.90 -17.12 9.41
N ALA A 92 -7.25 -15.87 9.07
CA ALA A 92 -8.62 -15.52 8.68
C ALA A 92 -9.08 -16.26 7.42
N LEU A 93 -8.22 -16.40 6.41
CA LEU A 93 -8.56 -17.09 5.16
C LEU A 93 -8.68 -18.62 5.30
N ASN A 94 -8.04 -19.22 6.31
CA ASN A 94 -8.03 -20.67 6.51
C ASN A 94 -9.01 -21.16 7.60
N ASP A 95 -9.68 -20.25 8.30
CA ASP A 95 -10.69 -20.64 9.28
C ASP A 95 -11.94 -21.19 8.57
N LYS A 96 -12.26 -22.47 8.83
CA LYS A 96 -13.39 -23.16 8.21
C LYS A 96 -14.73 -22.50 8.55
N ALA A 97 -14.87 -21.96 9.76
CA ALA A 97 -16.10 -21.28 10.16
C ALA A 97 -16.28 -19.97 9.36
N SER A 98 -15.23 -19.17 9.25
CA SER A 98 -15.19 -17.97 8.41
C SER A 98 -15.48 -18.29 6.94
N LEU A 99 -14.84 -19.33 6.37
CA LEU A 99 -15.09 -19.75 4.99
C LEU A 99 -16.55 -20.15 4.73
N GLN A 100 -17.19 -20.87 5.66
CA GLN A 100 -18.61 -21.21 5.54
C GLN A 100 -19.51 -19.97 5.61
N ALA A 101 -19.22 -19.03 6.52
CA ALA A 101 -19.96 -17.77 6.60
C ALA A 101 -19.83 -16.97 5.28
N TRP A 102 -18.64 -16.92 4.69
CA TRP A 102 -18.39 -16.20 3.44
C TRP A 102 -19.04 -16.83 2.20
N GLN A 103 -19.35 -18.13 2.20
CA GLN A 103 -20.10 -18.73 1.08
C GLN A 103 -21.47 -18.07 0.89
N SER A 104 -22.15 -17.71 1.98
CA SER A 104 -23.45 -17.03 1.92
C SER A 104 -23.31 -15.63 1.32
N VAL A 105 -22.25 -14.91 1.70
CA VAL A 105 -21.90 -13.59 1.17
C VAL A 105 -21.60 -13.68 -0.32
N GLN A 106 -20.72 -14.61 -0.73
CA GLN A 106 -20.40 -14.82 -2.15
C GLN A 106 -21.64 -15.12 -2.99
N ARG A 107 -22.52 -16.02 -2.54
CA ARG A 107 -23.76 -16.33 -3.27
C ARG A 107 -24.65 -15.10 -3.43
N ARG A 108 -24.80 -14.30 -2.38
CA ARG A 108 -25.58 -13.06 -2.43
C ARG A 108 -24.97 -12.05 -3.40
N GLU A 109 -23.68 -11.77 -3.30
CA GLU A 109 -23.01 -10.80 -4.16
C GLU A 109 -22.91 -11.27 -5.62
N VAL A 110 -22.79 -12.58 -5.87
CA VAL A 110 -22.88 -13.14 -7.24
C VAL A 110 -24.28 -12.95 -7.82
N ALA A 111 -25.35 -13.14 -7.03
CA ALA A 111 -26.71 -12.89 -7.50
C ALA A 111 -26.91 -11.41 -7.87
N VAL A 112 -26.37 -10.49 -7.06
CA VAL A 112 -26.37 -9.04 -7.36
C VAL A 112 -25.59 -8.75 -8.64
N LEU A 113 -24.38 -9.31 -8.78
CA LEU A 113 -23.53 -9.17 -9.97
C LEU A 113 -24.25 -9.62 -11.25
N LEU A 114 -24.84 -10.83 -11.23
CA LEU A 114 -25.55 -11.39 -12.37
C LEU A 114 -26.79 -10.54 -12.74
N ASN A 115 -27.54 -10.07 -11.74
CA ASN A 115 -28.68 -9.21 -11.98
C ASN A 115 -28.27 -7.86 -12.59
N SER A 116 -27.17 -7.27 -12.10
CA SER A 116 -26.63 -6.01 -12.64
C SER A 116 -26.08 -6.18 -14.06
N MET A 117 -25.38 -7.28 -14.34
CA MET A 117 -24.91 -7.63 -15.69
C MET A 117 -26.07 -7.86 -16.66
N ASN A 118 -27.16 -8.49 -16.20
CA ASN A 118 -28.34 -8.68 -17.03
C ASN A 118 -29.07 -7.35 -17.33
N SER A 119 -29.03 -6.41 -16.40
CA SER A 119 -29.71 -5.11 -16.55
C SER A 119 -28.91 -4.11 -17.38
N ASN A 120 -27.57 -4.09 -17.23
CA ASN A 120 -26.67 -3.21 -17.97
C ASN A 120 -25.34 -3.95 -18.26
N PRO A 121 -25.27 -4.72 -19.35
CA PRO A 121 -24.09 -5.55 -19.67
C PRO A 121 -22.85 -4.72 -20.03
N ASP A 122 -23.02 -3.51 -20.58
CA ASP A 122 -21.91 -2.67 -21.01
C ASP A 122 -21.06 -2.16 -19.83
N ALA A 123 -21.66 -2.07 -18.63
CA ALA A 123 -20.99 -1.65 -17.40
C ALA A 123 -20.34 -2.82 -16.63
N TYR A 124 -19.99 -3.93 -17.29
CA TYR A 124 -19.46 -5.14 -16.62
C TYR A 124 -18.27 -4.89 -15.68
N ARG A 125 -17.38 -3.95 -16.04
CA ARG A 125 -16.20 -3.58 -15.21
C ARG A 125 -16.61 -2.97 -13.88
N GLU A 126 -17.61 -2.09 -13.91
CA GLU A 126 -18.15 -1.47 -12.70
C GLU A 126 -18.82 -2.51 -11.81
N HIS A 127 -19.60 -3.43 -12.42
CA HIS A 127 -20.26 -4.50 -11.68
C HIS A 127 -19.26 -5.45 -11.00
N LEU A 128 -18.18 -5.83 -11.72
CA LEU A 128 -17.09 -6.65 -11.16
C LEU A 128 -16.34 -5.91 -10.05
N GLY A 129 -16.07 -4.62 -10.23
CA GLY A 129 -15.48 -3.77 -9.20
C GLY A 129 -16.33 -3.72 -7.93
N ARG A 130 -17.63 -3.44 -8.06
CA ARG A 130 -18.58 -3.45 -6.95
C ARG A 130 -18.63 -4.81 -6.25
N TYR A 131 -18.70 -5.90 -7.00
CA TYR A 131 -18.71 -7.26 -6.45
C TYR A 131 -17.49 -7.52 -5.56
N SER A 132 -16.29 -7.22 -6.07
CA SER A 132 -15.04 -7.39 -5.33
C SER A 132 -15.00 -6.51 -4.08
N SER A 133 -15.35 -5.23 -4.20
CA SER A 133 -15.38 -4.30 -3.07
C SER A 133 -16.38 -4.73 -2.00
N ALA A 134 -17.57 -5.19 -2.39
CA ALA A 134 -18.59 -5.69 -1.48
C ALA A 134 -18.14 -6.92 -0.72
N LEU A 135 -17.52 -7.88 -1.42
CA LEU A 135 -16.99 -9.09 -0.79
C LEU A 135 -15.88 -8.77 0.21
N ILE A 136 -14.93 -7.91 -0.15
CA ILE A 136 -13.84 -7.50 0.75
C ILE A 136 -14.38 -6.77 1.96
N MET A 137 -15.29 -5.82 1.76
CA MET A 137 -15.82 -5.00 2.83
C MET A 137 -16.62 -5.84 3.85
N GLU A 138 -17.36 -6.82 3.36
CA GLU A 138 -18.10 -7.72 4.24
C GLU A 138 -17.19 -8.74 4.94
N THR A 139 -16.22 -9.33 4.24
CA THR A 139 -15.33 -10.33 4.84
C THR A 139 -14.32 -9.71 5.82
N ALA A 140 -13.70 -8.58 5.45
CA ALA A 140 -12.67 -7.93 6.25
C ALA A 140 -13.26 -7.11 7.41
N TYR A 141 -14.37 -6.40 7.19
CA TYR A 141 -14.92 -5.43 8.14
C TYR A 141 -16.36 -5.73 8.58
N GLY A 142 -17.03 -6.73 8.01
CA GLY A 142 -18.42 -7.04 8.39
C GLY A 142 -19.42 -6.00 7.89
N HIS A 143 -19.05 -5.17 6.91
CA HIS A 143 -19.91 -4.11 6.38
C HIS A 143 -20.52 -4.52 5.04
N THR A 144 -21.84 -4.41 4.96
CA THR A 144 -22.61 -4.80 3.77
C THR A 144 -22.76 -3.60 2.84
N VAL A 145 -22.15 -3.69 1.66
CA VAL A 145 -22.22 -2.65 0.63
C VAL A 145 -23.60 -2.68 -0.04
N THR A 146 -24.40 -1.66 0.24
CA THR A 146 -25.76 -1.54 -0.30
C THR A 146 -25.80 -0.66 -1.55
N SER A 147 -25.02 0.41 -1.59
CA SER A 147 -24.98 1.39 -2.67
C SER A 147 -23.64 1.36 -3.44
N SER A 148 -23.65 1.78 -4.71
CA SER A 148 -22.43 2.11 -5.45
C SER A 148 -21.70 3.34 -4.88
N GLU A 149 -22.39 4.15 -4.09
CA GLU A 149 -21.89 5.36 -3.42
C GLU A 149 -21.42 5.10 -1.98
N ASP A 150 -21.20 3.83 -1.62
CA ASP A 150 -20.74 3.45 -0.28
C ASP A 150 -19.44 4.18 0.08
N GLU A 151 -19.45 4.85 1.24
CA GLU A 151 -18.34 5.71 1.68
C GLU A 151 -17.02 4.95 1.73
N TYR A 152 -17.03 3.73 2.27
CA TYR A 152 -15.82 2.94 2.47
C TYR A 152 -15.28 2.41 1.16
N VAL A 153 -16.17 2.00 0.24
CA VAL A 153 -15.79 1.63 -1.12
C VAL A 153 -15.22 2.84 -1.86
N HIS A 154 -15.85 4.00 -1.73
CA HIS A 154 -15.41 5.23 -2.41
C HIS A 154 -14.01 5.66 -1.95
N ILE A 155 -13.77 5.77 -0.64
CA ILE A 155 -12.46 6.19 -0.13
C ILE A 155 -11.35 5.19 -0.48
N MET A 156 -11.67 3.89 -0.52
CA MET A 156 -10.72 2.85 -0.89
C MET A 156 -10.40 2.86 -2.40
N ASN A 157 -11.40 3.07 -3.26
CA ASN A 157 -11.16 3.27 -4.70
C ASN A 157 -10.32 4.52 -4.96
N MET A 158 -10.59 5.61 -4.23
CA MET A 158 -9.79 6.83 -4.30
C MET A 158 -8.34 6.61 -3.84
N SER A 159 -8.12 5.86 -2.75
CA SER A 159 -6.77 5.54 -2.29
C SER A 159 -6.01 4.67 -3.30
N MET A 160 -6.67 3.67 -3.90
CA MET A 160 -6.05 2.84 -4.95
C MET A 160 -5.69 3.66 -6.17
N LYS A 161 -6.60 4.51 -6.68
CA LYS A 161 -6.33 5.37 -7.84
C LYS A 161 -5.14 6.30 -7.61
N LEU A 162 -5.06 6.91 -6.43
CA LEU A 162 -3.92 7.76 -6.05
C LEU A 162 -2.62 6.97 -5.89
N THR A 163 -2.73 5.70 -5.52
CA THR A 163 -1.60 4.79 -5.37
C THR A 163 -1.05 4.35 -6.71
N THR A 164 -1.89 3.85 -7.62
CA THR A 164 -1.46 3.49 -8.98
C THR A 164 -0.86 4.68 -9.74
N GLN A 165 -1.46 5.87 -9.61
CA GLN A 165 -0.93 7.09 -10.23
C GLN A 165 0.31 7.65 -9.52
N GLY A 166 0.42 7.45 -8.21
CA GLY A 166 1.51 7.94 -7.37
C GLY A 166 2.75 7.06 -7.45
N GLU A 167 2.61 5.76 -7.28
CA GLU A 167 3.70 4.77 -7.31
C GLU A 167 4.36 4.70 -8.68
N SER A 168 3.58 4.66 -9.77
CA SER A 168 4.14 4.62 -11.13
C SER A 168 5.02 5.83 -11.44
N VAL A 169 4.62 7.03 -11.00
CA VAL A 169 5.39 8.25 -11.27
C VAL A 169 6.55 8.42 -10.30
N ALA A 170 6.33 8.09 -9.03
CA ALA A 170 7.29 8.36 -7.99
C ALA A 170 8.42 7.30 -7.99
N ALA A 171 8.08 6.00 -8.04
CA ALA A 171 9.07 4.91 -8.04
C ALA A 171 9.95 5.01 -9.29
N SER A 172 9.35 5.16 -10.48
CA SER A 172 10.10 5.32 -11.73
C SER A 172 10.94 6.59 -11.82
N THR A 173 10.72 7.61 -10.98
CA THR A 173 11.54 8.83 -11.01
C THR A 173 12.67 8.79 -9.98
N VAL A 174 12.38 8.31 -8.77
CA VAL A 174 13.37 8.24 -7.67
C VAL A 174 14.32 7.06 -7.83
N ASP A 175 13.86 5.93 -8.39
CA ASP A 175 14.72 4.75 -8.63
C ASP A 175 15.81 5.05 -9.67
N PHE A 176 15.49 5.86 -10.69
CA PHE A 176 16.43 6.25 -11.74
C PHE A 176 17.32 7.42 -11.34
N ILE A 177 16.81 8.37 -10.53
CA ILE A 177 17.56 9.55 -10.09
C ILE A 177 17.39 9.71 -8.57
N PRO A 178 18.19 8.98 -7.76
CA PRO A 178 18.03 8.94 -6.30
C PRO A 178 18.20 10.29 -5.61
N ILE A 179 18.88 11.27 -6.22
CA ILE A 179 19.07 12.60 -5.62
C ILE A 179 17.75 13.39 -5.51
N LEU A 180 16.73 13.04 -6.30
CA LEU A 180 15.42 13.69 -6.24
C LEU A 180 14.72 13.48 -4.89
N LYS A 181 15.09 12.45 -4.11
CA LYS A 181 14.56 12.25 -2.75
C LYS A 181 14.88 13.38 -1.78
N TYR A 182 15.90 14.19 -2.04
CA TYR A 182 16.27 15.34 -1.21
C TYR A 182 15.68 16.67 -1.70
N LEU A 183 14.96 16.65 -2.83
CA LEU A 183 14.41 17.86 -3.44
C LEU A 183 13.37 18.52 -2.52
N PRO A 184 13.48 19.82 -2.20
CA PRO A 184 12.44 20.51 -1.43
C PRO A 184 11.07 20.46 -2.13
N THR A 185 9.98 20.34 -1.37
CA THR A 185 8.62 20.18 -1.91
C THR A 185 8.13 21.35 -2.76
N TRP A 186 8.74 22.53 -2.65
CA TRP A 186 8.42 23.72 -3.45
C TRP A 186 9.14 23.75 -4.81
N MET A 187 10.19 22.94 -5.00
CA MET A 187 11.05 23.03 -6.18
C MET A 187 10.40 22.39 -7.43
N PRO A 188 10.70 22.89 -8.65
CA PRO A 188 10.26 22.24 -9.89
C PRO A 188 10.79 20.80 -9.97
N GLY A 189 9.94 19.83 -10.32
CA GLY A 189 10.28 18.41 -10.31
C GLY A 189 9.94 17.66 -9.00
N ALA A 190 9.55 18.36 -7.93
CA ALA A 190 9.10 17.74 -6.67
C ALA A 190 7.61 17.34 -6.67
N ASP A 191 6.96 17.25 -7.83
CA ASP A 191 5.53 16.94 -7.96
C ASP A 191 5.15 15.60 -7.31
N PHE A 192 6.03 14.61 -7.40
CA PHE A 192 5.82 13.31 -6.77
C PHE A 192 5.72 13.42 -5.24
N LYS A 193 6.51 14.30 -4.60
CA LYS A 193 6.42 14.53 -3.15
C LYS A 193 5.10 15.19 -2.77
N ARG A 194 4.66 16.18 -3.55
CA ARG A 194 3.37 16.86 -3.32
C ARG A 194 2.19 15.90 -3.48
N LYS A 195 2.21 15.09 -4.54
CA LYS A 195 1.21 14.03 -4.77
C LYS A 195 1.20 13.01 -3.63
N ALA A 196 2.36 12.56 -3.18
CA ALA A 196 2.46 11.64 -2.04
C ALA A 196 1.91 12.27 -0.74
N GLN A 197 2.24 13.54 -0.46
CA GLN A 197 1.71 14.27 0.69
C GLN A 197 0.19 14.41 0.65
N MET A 198 -0.39 14.65 -0.53
CA MET A 198 -1.85 14.73 -0.72
C MET A 198 -2.53 13.36 -0.61
N ALA A 199 -1.89 12.28 -1.09
CA ALA A 199 -2.46 10.93 -1.05
C ALA A 199 -2.50 10.33 0.36
N ARG A 200 -1.50 10.67 1.19
CA ARG A 200 -1.35 10.16 2.56
C ARG A 200 -2.60 10.19 3.45
N PRO A 201 -3.28 11.33 3.63
CA PRO A 201 -4.49 11.36 4.46
C PRO A 201 -5.61 10.50 3.88
N ILE A 202 -5.69 10.36 2.56
CA ILE A 202 -6.72 9.57 1.88
C ILE A 202 -6.46 8.07 2.08
N VAL A 203 -5.24 7.61 1.84
CA VAL A 203 -4.82 6.22 2.06
C VAL A 203 -5.00 5.81 3.53
N ARG A 204 -4.54 6.64 4.47
CA ARG A 204 -4.74 6.38 5.91
C ARG A 204 -6.22 6.36 6.27
N GLY A 205 -7.02 7.25 5.67
CA GLY A 205 -8.46 7.28 5.84
C GLY A 205 -9.13 5.98 5.38
N ALA A 206 -8.70 5.44 4.24
CA ALA A 206 -9.23 4.20 3.68
C ALA A 206 -9.05 2.98 4.60
N MET A 207 -7.99 2.97 5.42
CA MET A 207 -7.76 1.91 6.42
C MET A 207 -8.44 2.20 7.74
N LYS A 208 -8.32 3.43 8.23
CA LYS A 208 -8.78 3.81 9.57
C LYS A 208 -10.29 3.88 9.70
N ARG A 209 -10.99 4.43 8.70
CA ARG A 209 -12.45 4.63 8.77
C ARG A 209 -13.22 3.31 8.95
N PRO A 210 -13.02 2.27 8.10
CA PRO A 210 -13.73 1.02 8.29
C PRO A 210 -13.29 0.31 9.59
N TYR A 211 -12.02 0.42 10.00
CA TYR A 211 -11.59 -0.08 11.31
C TYR A 211 -12.36 0.57 12.48
N TYR A 212 -12.46 1.90 12.51
CA TYR A 212 -13.15 2.59 13.61
C TYR A 212 -14.66 2.33 13.61
N MET A 213 -15.26 2.14 12.43
CA MET A 213 -16.63 1.64 12.32
C MET A 213 -16.78 0.28 13.01
N VAL A 214 -15.91 -0.69 12.72
CA VAL A 214 -15.95 -2.01 13.39
C VAL A 214 -15.74 -1.87 14.89
N LYS A 215 -14.77 -1.05 15.33
CA LYS A 215 -14.49 -0.80 16.75
C LYS A 215 -15.72 -0.24 17.48
N ALA A 216 -16.44 0.71 16.85
CA ALA A 216 -17.68 1.27 17.40
C ALA A 216 -18.82 0.24 17.45
N LEU A 217 -19.00 -0.54 16.37
CA LEU A 217 -20.00 -1.61 16.33
C LEU A 217 -19.73 -2.68 17.41
N LEU A 218 -18.46 -3.02 17.63
CA LEU A 218 -18.05 -3.99 18.64
C LEU A 218 -18.37 -3.47 20.05
N ALA A 219 -18.07 -2.20 20.33
CA ALA A 219 -18.42 -1.56 21.60
C ALA A 219 -19.93 -1.53 21.85
N SER A 220 -20.75 -1.44 20.79
CA SER A 220 -22.22 -1.50 20.87
C SER A 220 -22.82 -2.91 20.86
N GLY A 221 -21.99 -3.97 20.77
CA GLY A 221 -22.45 -5.35 20.65
C GLY A 221 -23.14 -5.70 19.33
N SER A 222 -22.98 -4.86 18.30
CA SER A 222 -23.64 -4.99 16.98
C SER A 222 -22.66 -5.32 15.84
N ALA A 223 -21.39 -5.62 16.15
CA ALA A 223 -20.40 -6.01 15.15
C ALA A 223 -20.75 -7.35 14.49
N LYS A 224 -20.69 -7.39 13.16
CA LYS A 224 -20.79 -8.66 12.42
C LYS A 224 -19.46 -9.43 12.49
N PRO A 225 -19.48 -10.76 12.36
CA PRO A 225 -18.27 -11.55 12.19
C PRO A 225 -17.45 -11.06 10.99
N SER A 226 -16.17 -10.78 11.20
CA SER A 226 -15.24 -10.31 10.17
C SER A 226 -13.80 -10.52 10.62
N VAL A 227 -12.84 -10.38 9.71
CA VAL A 227 -11.41 -10.47 10.07
C VAL A 227 -11.04 -9.45 11.14
N VAL A 228 -11.42 -8.18 10.97
CA VAL A 228 -11.11 -7.11 11.92
C VAL A 228 -11.82 -7.35 13.25
N THR A 229 -13.07 -7.82 13.25
CA THR A 229 -13.81 -8.18 14.47
C THR A 229 -13.03 -9.24 15.26
N SER A 230 -12.63 -10.33 14.61
CA SER A 230 -11.90 -11.43 15.26
C SER A 230 -10.54 -10.99 15.82
N LEU A 231 -9.81 -10.15 15.08
CA LEU A 231 -8.51 -9.61 15.52
C LEU A 231 -8.69 -8.66 16.72
N LEU A 232 -9.70 -7.80 16.69
CA LEU A 232 -10.03 -6.92 17.82
C LEU A 232 -10.35 -7.72 19.08
N GLU A 233 -11.24 -8.71 18.96
CA GLU A 233 -11.61 -9.58 20.09
C GLU A 233 -10.41 -10.36 20.64
N GLU A 234 -9.54 -10.87 19.77
CA GLU A 234 -8.33 -11.57 20.18
C GLU A 234 -7.36 -10.66 20.94
N SER A 235 -7.09 -9.45 20.42
CA SER A 235 -6.17 -8.50 21.07
C SER A 235 -6.76 -7.92 22.35
N ILE A 236 -8.08 -7.70 22.43
CA ILE A 236 -8.77 -7.32 23.68
C ILE A 236 -8.61 -8.42 24.73
N ARG A 237 -8.86 -9.68 24.36
CA ARG A 237 -8.74 -10.83 25.28
C ARG A 237 -7.32 -11.02 25.79
N LYS A 238 -6.30 -10.72 24.95
CA LYS A 238 -4.88 -10.81 25.33
C LYS A 238 -4.36 -9.57 26.07
N GLY A 239 -5.12 -8.47 26.07
CA GLY A 239 -4.66 -7.19 26.62
C GLY A 239 -3.62 -6.47 25.75
N THR A 240 -3.49 -6.83 24.48
CA THR A 240 -2.48 -6.29 23.54
C THR A 240 -3.05 -5.29 22.54
N LEU A 241 -4.30 -4.82 22.72
CA LEU A 241 -4.99 -3.94 21.76
C LEU A 241 -4.20 -2.65 21.46
N GLU A 242 -3.60 -2.02 22.46
CA GLU A 242 -2.82 -0.79 22.27
C GLU A 242 -1.60 -1.00 21.38
N GLU A 243 -0.93 -2.15 21.52
CA GLU A 243 0.22 -2.55 20.70
C GLU A 243 -0.20 -3.00 19.29
N ASP A 244 -1.32 -3.71 19.19
CA ASP A 244 -1.79 -4.34 17.95
C ASP A 244 -2.65 -3.42 17.07
N GLU A 245 -3.21 -2.32 17.59
CA GLU A 245 -4.23 -1.51 16.92
C GLU A 245 -3.78 -1.05 15.53
N THR A 246 -2.56 -0.54 15.42
CA THR A 246 -2.02 -0.09 14.13
C THR A 246 -1.93 -1.26 13.15
N ASP A 247 -1.39 -2.40 13.58
CA ASP A 247 -1.22 -3.57 12.72
C ASP A 247 -2.57 -4.16 12.26
N ILE A 248 -3.59 -4.12 13.12
CA ILE A 248 -4.96 -4.57 12.79
C ILE A 248 -5.57 -3.66 11.73
N ILE A 249 -5.44 -2.32 11.87
CA ILE A 249 -5.93 -1.34 10.89
C ILE A 249 -5.42 -1.69 9.48
N PHE A 250 -4.12 -1.94 9.35
CA PHE A 250 -3.50 -2.20 8.04
C PHE A 250 -3.62 -3.65 7.58
N SER A 251 -3.90 -4.60 8.47
CA SER A 251 -4.20 -5.99 8.11
C SER A 251 -5.58 -6.15 7.45
N GLY A 252 -6.59 -5.39 7.89
CA GLY A 252 -7.92 -5.39 7.24
C GLY A 252 -7.87 -4.93 5.79
N GLY A 253 -7.00 -3.96 5.50
CA GLY A 253 -6.78 -3.45 4.14
C GLY A 253 -6.14 -4.45 3.18
N ALA A 254 -5.44 -5.48 3.70
CA ALA A 254 -4.68 -6.41 2.87
C ALA A 254 -5.58 -7.18 1.89
N PHE A 255 -6.87 -7.32 2.23
CA PHE A 255 -7.89 -7.93 1.37
C PHE A 255 -8.22 -7.07 0.14
N TYR A 256 -7.95 -5.77 0.18
CA TYR A 256 -8.09 -4.87 -0.96
C TYR A 256 -6.87 -4.88 -1.90
N GLY A 257 -5.75 -5.43 -1.43
CA GLY A 257 -4.53 -5.55 -2.22
C GLY A 257 -4.74 -6.46 -3.43
N ARG A 258 -4.80 -5.83 -4.62
CA ARG A 258 -4.79 -6.49 -5.94
C ARG A 258 -6.08 -7.25 -6.32
N THR A 259 -7.24 -6.64 -6.10
CA THR A 259 -8.50 -7.03 -6.78
C THR A 259 -8.92 -6.06 -7.88
N SER A 260 -8.25 -4.91 -8.00
CA SER A 260 -8.54 -3.86 -9.00
C SER A 260 -7.39 -3.70 -9.99
N ASP A 261 -7.02 -4.76 -10.72
CA ASP A 261 -6.16 -4.63 -11.90
C ASP A 261 -7.00 -4.97 -13.14
N ASP A 262 -7.26 -3.92 -13.94
CA ASP A 262 -7.40 -3.80 -15.41
C ASP A 262 -7.95 -4.94 -16.28
#